data_AF-A0A329QPP9-F1
#
_entry.id   AF-A0A329QPP9-F1
#
_cell.length_a   1.000
_cell.length_b   1.000
_cell.length_c   1.000
_cell.angle_alpha   90.00
_cell.angle_beta   90.00
_cell.angle_gamma   90.00
#
_symmetry.space_group_name_H-M   'P 1'
#
loop_
_entity.id
_entity.type
_entity.pdbx_description
1 polymer ?
#
loop_
_entity_poly.entity_id
_entity_poly.type
_entity_poly.pdbx_seq_one_letter_code
_entity_poly.pdbx_strand_id
1 'polypeptide(L)'
;MSNQQQLSLNVFEGMEKLLDEATTAGPGATVDYFRAAAYALGAQMAVVGERDKMPDFLNIVVSELSTGVEVGMLTTHGVECKLGAEINSIIRS
;
A
#
# COMPACT_ATOMS: atom_id res chain seq x y z
N MET A 1 7.77 22.60 -9.96
CA MET A 1 6.95 21.39 -9.69
C MET A 1 5.48 21.78 -9.78
N SER A 2 4.62 20.90 -10.29
CA SER A 2 3.17 21.11 -10.28
C SER A 2 2.59 20.90 -8.87
N ASN A 3 1.43 21.51 -8.58
CA ASN A 3 0.74 21.33 -7.29
C ASN A 3 0.45 19.86 -6.98
N GLN A 4 0.16 19.04 -7.99
CA GLN A 4 -0.13 17.62 -7.84
C GLN A 4 1.13 16.82 -7.45
N GLN A 5 2.29 17.17 -8.01
CA GLN A 5 3.58 16.57 -7.65
C GLN A 5 3.98 16.94 -6.22
N GLN A 6 3.77 18.21 -5.82
CA GLN A 6 4.06 18.67 -4.46
C GLN A 6 3.16 17.98 -3.41
N LEU A 7 1.87 17.82 -3.71
CA LEU A 7 0.93 17.11 -2.84
C LEU A 7 1.36 15.65 -2.66
N SER A 8 1.73 14.99 -3.76
CA SER A 8 2.16 13.58 -3.73
C SER A 8 3.42 13.40 -2.90
N LEU A 9 4.39 14.31 -3.02
CA LEU A 9 5.61 14.31 -2.22
C LEU A 9 5.31 14.49 -0.73
N ASN A 10 4.47 15.47 -0.37
CA ASN A 10 4.13 15.73 1.02
C ASN A 10 3.40 14.53 1.67
N VAL A 11 2.54 13.84 0.93
CA VAL A 11 1.87 12.62 1.40
C VAL A 11 2.89 11.50 1.59
N PHE A 12 3.81 11.30 0.64
CA PHE A 12 4.87 10.32 0.75
C PHE A 12 5.75 10.56 1.98
N GLU A 13 6.28 11.76 2.15
CA GLU A 13 7.11 12.15 3.30
C GLU A 13 6.37 11.99 4.63
N GLY A 14 5.07 12.32 4.65
CA GLY A 14 4.22 12.12 5.83
C GLY A 14 4.04 10.64 6.18
N MET A 15 3.87 9.78 5.18
CA MET A 15 3.76 8.33 5.37
C MET A 15 5.07 7.70 5.85
N GLU A 16 6.22 8.12 5.30
CA GLU A 16 7.54 7.67 5.77
C GLU A 16 7.78 8.05 7.22
N LYS A 17 7.53 9.32 7.58
CA LYS A 17 7.72 9.78 8.95
C LYS A 17 6.89 8.98 9.96
N LEU A 18 5.63 8.69 9.63
CA LEU A 18 4.76 7.88 10.49
C LEU A 18 5.25 6.42 10.60
N LEU A 19 5.83 5.86 9.53
CA LEU A 19 6.44 4.53 9.57
C LEU A 19 7.69 4.52 10.45
N ASP A 20 8.54 5.56 10.38
CA ASP A 20 9.74 5.69 11.22
C ASP A 20 9.38 5.80 12.70
N GLU A 21 8.37 6.61 13.02
CA GLU A 21 7.82 6.74 14.37
C GLU A 21 7.27 5.40 14.88
N ALA A 22 6.50 4.70 14.05
CA ALA A 22 5.95 3.39 14.39
C ALA A 22 7.06 2.33 14.59
N THR A 23 8.08 2.34 13.74
CA THR A 23 9.25 1.44 13.84
C THR A 23 10.04 1.71 15.13
N THR A 24 10.20 2.98 15.50
CA THR A 24 10.85 3.40 16.75
C THR A 24 10.06 2.94 17.99
N ALA A 25 8.72 2.99 17.92
CA ALA A 25 7.84 2.54 19.01
C ALA A 25 7.78 1.00 19.15
N GLY A 26 8.20 0.27 18.12
CA GLY A 26 8.39 -1.18 18.14
C GLY A 26 7.35 -1.98 17.35
N PRO A 27 7.48 -3.32 17.32
CA PRO A 27 6.79 -4.16 16.34
C PRO A 27 5.26 -4.05 16.34
N GLY A 28 4.64 -3.86 17.51
CA GLY A 28 3.19 -3.69 17.60
C GLY A 28 2.70 -2.41 16.91
N ALA A 29 3.40 -1.30 17.10
CA ALA A 29 3.07 -0.02 16.48
C ALA A 29 3.29 -0.08 14.96
N THR A 30 4.34 -0.75 14.50
CA THR A 30 4.57 -1.00 13.06
C THR A 30 3.41 -1.78 12.43
N VAL A 31 2.92 -2.83 13.09
CA VAL A 31 1.75 -3.59 12.60
C VAL A 31 0.50 -2.71 12.53
N ASP A 32 0.25 -1.91 13.56
CA ASP A 32 -0.92 -1.01 13.59
C ASP A 32 -0.83 0.09 12.52
N TYR A 33 0.37 0.61 12.25
CA TYR A 33 0.62 1.52 11.13
C TYR A 33 0.25 0.86 9.79
N PHE A 34 0.73 -0.36 9.53
CA PHE A 34 0.43 -1.05 8.27
C PHE A 34 -1.07 -1.39 8.14
N ARG A 35 -1.75 -1.73 9.24
CA ARG A 35 -3.22 -1.90 9.24
C ARG A 35 -3.94 -0.61 8.88
N ALA A 36 -3.54 0.51 9.48
CA ALA A 36 -4.14 1.81 9.21
C ALA A 36 -3.91 2.24 7.75
N ALA A 37 -2.70 2.04 7.22
CA ALA A 37 -2.36 2.32 5.83
C ALA A 37 -3.21 1.47 4.86
N ALA A 38 -3.32 0.16 5.11
CA ALA A 38 -4.15 -0.73 4.30
C ALA A 38 -5.64 -0.33 4.32
N TYR A 39 -6.16 0.04 5.50
CA TYR A 39 -7.54 0.53 5.62
C TYR A 39 -7.74 1.84 4.86
N ALA A 40 -6.83 2.81 4.99
CA ALA A 40 -6.92 4.09 4.30
C ALA A 40 -6.88 3.92 2.77
N LEU A 41 -6.01 3.02 2.27
CA LEU A 41 -5.98 2.65 0.86
C LEU A 41 -7.32 2.06 0.42
N GLY A 42 -7.84 1.05 1.13
CA GLY A 42 -9.14 0.45 0.81
C GLY A 42 -10.30 1.46 0.84
N ALA A 43 -10.32 2.36 1.82
CA ALA A 43 -11.31 3.42 1.92
C ALA A 43 -11.22 4.41 0.75
N GLN A 44 -10.00 4.83 0.38
CA GLN A 44 -9.79 5.70 -0.76
C GLN A 44 -10.28 5.03 -2.05
N MET A 45 -9.99 3.75 -2.23
CA MET A 45 -10.45 2.98 -3.39
C MET A 45 -11.98 2.89 -3.44
N ALA A 46 -12.64 2.65 -2.31
CA ALA A 46 -14.10 2.65 -2.24
C ALA A 46 -14.72 4.02 -2.59
N VAL A 47 -14.01 5.12 -2.36
CA VAL A 47 -14.46 6.49 -2.68
C VAL A 47 -14.24 6.83 -4.16
N VAL A 48 -13.11 6.44 -4.76
CA VAL A 48 -12.77 6.83 -6.14
C VAL A 48 -13.13 5.80 -7.21
N GLY A 49 -13.29 4.54 -6.81
CA GLY A 49 -13.49 3.44 -7.75
C GLY A 49 -14.92 3.34 -8.27
N GLU A 50 -15.06 3.10 -9.57
CA GLU A 50 -16.32 2.66 -10.16
C GLU A 50 -16.61 1.23 -9.69
N ARG A 51 -17.85 0.97 -9.23
CA ARG A 51 -18.22 -0.27 -8.53
C ARG A 51 -17.97 -1.54 -9.35
N ASP A 52 -18.15 -1.43 -10.66
CA ASP A 52 -17.94 -2.47 -11.67
C ASP A 52 -16.46 -2.73 -11.98
N LYS A 53 -15.58 -1.74 -11.76
CA LYS A 53 -14.13 -1.85 -11.98
C LYS A 53 -13.33 -2.08 -10.69
N MET A 54 -14.00 -2.09 -9.54
CA MET A 54 -13.36 -2.23 -8.23
C MET A 54 -12.46 -3.47 -8.11
N PRO A 55 -12.83 -4.67 -8.62
CA PRO A 55 -11.95 -5.84 -8.55
C PRO A 55 -10.62 -5.64 -9.30
N ASP A 56 -10.67 -5.09 -10.52
CA ASP A 56 -9.47 -4.82 -11.32
C ASP A 56 -8.60 -3.75 -10.67
N PHE A 57 -9.25 -2.71 -10.13
CA PHE A 57 -8.55 -1.64 -9.44
C PHE A 57 -7.85 -2.15 -8.16
N LEU A 58 -8.50 -3.04 -7.40
CA LEU A 58 -7.93 -3.73 -6.24
C LEU A 58 -6.72 -4.59 -6.63
N ASN A 59 -6.80 -5.32 -7.73
CA ASN A 59 -5.68 -6.12 -8.24
C ASN A 59 -4.47 -5.26 -8.61
N ILE A 60 -4.68 -4.11 -9.27
CA ILE A 60 -3.59 -3.17 -9.58
C ILE A 60 -2.89 -2.71 -8.30
N VAL A 61 -3.65 -2.24 -7.32
CA VAL A 61 -3.07 -1.72 -6.06
C VAL A 61 -2.31 -2.80 -5.30
N VAL A 62 -2.86 -4.02 -5.21
CA VAL A 62 -2.18 -5.14 -4.55
C VAL A 62 -0.90 -5.56 -5.30
N SER A 63 -0.92 -5.55 -6.64
CA SER A 63 0.26 -5.85 -7.46
C SER A 63 1.37 -4.82 -7.26
N GLU A 64 1.04 -3.54 -7.29
CA GLU A 64 2.02 -2.45 -7.07
C GLU A 64 2.60 -2.49 -5.65
N LEU A 65 1.75 -2.73 -4.64
CA LEU A 65 2.20 -2.92 -3.25
C LEU A 65 3.14 -4.13 -3.12
N SER A 66 2.77 -5.26 -3.72
CA SER A 66 3.60 -6.47 -3.71
C SER A 66 4.96 -6.21 -4.35
N THR A 67 4.97 -5.56 -5.51
CA THR A 67 6.20 -5.17 -6.22
C THR A 67 7.08 -4.26 -5.35
N GLY A 68 6.49 -3.27 -4.67
CA GLY A 68 7.22 -2.39 -3.75
C GLY A 68 7.89 -3.15 -2.60
N VAL A 69 7.20 -4.12 -2.01
CA VAL A 69 7.77 -4.96 -0.93
C VAL A 69 8.87 -5.87 -1.49
N GLU A 70 8.68 -6.48 -2.65
CA GLU A 70 9.69 -7.33 -3.31
C GLU A 70 10.98 -6.53 -3.59
N VAL A 71 10.85 -5.32 -4.15
CA VAL A 71 11.97 -4.42 -4.39
C VAL A 71 12.65 -4.02 -3.08
N GLY A 72 11.89 -3.67 -2.04
CA GLY A 72 12.42 -3.34 -0.71
C GLY A 72 13.22 -4.51 -0.10
N MET A 73 12.67 -5.72 -0.13
CA MET A 73 13.35 -6.92 0.37
C MET A 73 14.66 -7.21 -0.39
N LEU A 74 14.65 -7.05 -1.70
CA LEU A 74 15.85 -7.25 -2.51
C LEU A 74 16.90 -6.16 -2.24
N THR A 75 16.49 -4.90 -2.22
CA THR A 75 17.41 -3.76 -2.12
C THR A 75 17.96 -3.56 -0.71
N THR A 76 17.16 -3.77 0.33
CA THR A 76 17.57 -3.58 1.72
C THR A 76 18.20 -4.83 2.33
N HIS A 77 17.71 -6.02 1.96
CA HIS A 77 18.11 -7.27 2.60
C HIS A 77 18.82 -8.26 1.67
N GLY A 78 18.91 -7.99 0.36
CA GLY A 78 19.50 -8.91 -0.60
C GLY A 78 18.69 -10.19 -0.80
N VAL A 79 17.41 -10.18 -0.39
CA VAL A 79 16.53 -11.36 -0.44
C VAL A 79 15.58 -11.22 -1.62
N GLU A 80 15.65 -12.16 -2.55
CA GLU A 80 14.64 -12.30 -3.59
C GLU A 80 13.36 -12.86 -2.97
N CYS A 81 12.29 -12.08 -3.01
CA CYS A 81 10.97 -12.44 -2.53
C CYS A 81 9.98 -12.35 -3.70
N LYS A 82 9.03 -13.28 -3.79
CA LYS A 82 7.88 -13.18 -4.69
C LYS A 82 6.62 -13.37 -3.87
N LEU A 83 5.82 -12.32 -3.75
CA LEU A 83 4.61 -12.29 -2.94
C LEU A 83 3.37 -12.71 -3.75
N GLY A 84 3.37 -12.48 -5.07
CA GLY A 84 2.34 -13.00 -6.00
C GLY A 84 0.92 -12.88 -5.47
N ALA A 85 0.48 -11.67 -5.11
CA ALA A 85 -0.83 -11.45 -4.52
C ALA A 85 -1.87 -11.09 -5.61
N GLU A 86 -2.93 -11.88 -5.69
CA GLU A 86 -4.08 -11.65 -6.58
C GLU A 86 -5.38 -11.71 -5.77
N ILE A 87 -6.26 -10.73 -5.99
CA ILE A 87 -7.62 -10.72 -5.45
C ILE A 87 -8.54 -11.41 -6.44
N ASN A 88 -8.99 -12.59 -6.05
CA ASN A 88 -10.04 -13.33 -6.76
C ASN A 88 -11.41 -12.88 -6.23
N SER A 89 -12.18 -12.14 -7.05
CA SER A 89 -13.56 -11.81 -6.69
C SER A 89 -14.44 -13.07 -6.76
N ILE A 90 -15.16 -13.37 -5.70
CA ILE A 90 -16.18 -14.43 -5.70
C ILE A 90 -17.54 -13.75 -5.88
N ILE A 91 -18.08 -13.81 -7.08
CA ILE A 91 -19.48 -13.44 -7.33
C ILE A 91 -20.31 -14.64 -6.88
N ARG A 92 -21.01 -14.53 -5.74
CA ARG A 92 -22.06 -15.50 -5.38
C ARG A 92 -23.26 -15.24 -6.28
N SER A 93 -23.62 -16.26 -7.06
CA SER A 93 -24.86 -16.34 -7.84
C SER A 93 -26.07 -16.59 -6.95
#